data_AF-A0A920SIP2-F1
#
_entry.id   AF-A0A920SIP2-F1
#
_cell.length_a   1.000
_cell.length_b   1.000
_cell.length_c   1.000
_cell.angle_alpha   90.00
_cell.angle_beta   90.00
_cell.angle_gamma   90.00
#
_symmetry.space_group_name_H-M   'P 1'
#
loop_
_entity.id
_entity.type
_entity.pdbx_description
1 polymer ?
#
loop_
_entity_poly.entity_id
_entity_poly.type
_entity_poly.pdbx_seq_one_letter_code
_entity_poly.pdbx_strand_id
1 'polypeptide(L)'
;MTPEAMVESALDEVAYFADVDFDLIKISVKASSVPLMVEAYRQLAEVTDFPLHLGVTEAGPPPVGLIKSSAGIGALLAQGIGDTIRYSLTADPVEEARAGRALLEAMGLRERRNVDLIACPSCGRAEIDVGAVAEEAMAAFADPGDPVAGGGHGLRGQWSREAREPTWGSPRATVGATSS
;
A
#
# COMPACT_ATOMS: atom_id res chain seq x y z
N MET A 1 23.17 5.74 -7.10
CA MET A 1 22.57 4.64 -6.34
C MET A 1 22.09 3.62 -7.35
N THR A 2 22.57 2.38 -7.26
CA THR A 2 22.14 1.26 -8.12
C THR A 2 21.33 0.27 -7.28
N PRO A 3 20.52 -0.60 -7.90
CA PRO A 3 19.80 -1.65 -7.17
C PRO A 3 20.74 -2.48 -6.28
N GLU A 4 21.89 -2.89 -6.82
CA GLU A 4 22.85 -3.78 -6.17
C GLU A 4 23.41 -3.14 -4.90
N ALA A 5 23.76 -1.85 -4.97
CA ALA A 5 24.27 -1.11 -3.81
C ALA A 5 23.20 -0.96 -2.71
N MET A 6 21.92 -0.91 -3.06
CA MET A 6 20.83 -0.86 -2.08
C MET A 6 20.65 -2.20 -1.38
N VAL A 7 20.78 -3.30 -2.11
CA VAL A 7 20.70 -4.67 -1.57
C VAL A 7 21.90 -4.96 -0.68
N GLU A 8 23.12 -4.66 -1.14
CA GLU A 8 24.36 -4.82 -0.37
C GLU A 8 24.28 -4.08 0.96
N SER A 9 23.92 -2.78 0.92
CA SER A 9 23.76 -1.99 2.13
C SER A 9 22.74 -2.57 3.11
N ALA A 10 21.64 -3.14 2.62
CA ALA A 10 20.63 -3.76 3.48
C ALA A 10 21.14 -5.06 4.12
N LEU A 11 21.88 -5.88 3.37
CA LEU A 11 22.45 -7.13 3.89
C LEU A 11 23.57 -6.87 4.90
N ASP A 12 24.39 -5.83 4.68
CA ASP A 12 25.40 -5.40 5.64
C ASP A 12 24.75 -4.96 6.96
N GLU A 13 23.64 -4.22 6.90
CA GLU A 13 22.88 -3.84 8.10
C GLU A 13 22.29 -5.06 8.82
N VAL A 14 21.75 -6.02 8.06
CA VAL A 14 21.21 -7.28 8.60
C VAL A 14 22.29 -8.07 9.35
N ALA A 15 23.54 -8.08 8.86
CA ALA A 15 24.64 -8.80 9.50
C ALA A 15 24.91 -8.31 10.94
N TYR A 16 24.75 -7.01 11.22
CA TYR A 16 24.92 -6.48 12.58
C TYR A 16 23.87 -7.02 13.56
N PHE A 17 22.67 -7.34 13.10
CA PHE A 17 21.64 -7.96 13.95
C PHE A 17 21.92 -9.45 14.20
N ALA A 18 22.58 -10.12 13.25
CA ALA A 18 23.02 -11.50 13.43
C ALA A 18 24.09 -11.63 14.53
N ASP A 19 24.98 -10.64 14.68
CA ASP A 19 26.03 -10.64 15.73
C ASP A 19 25.47 -10.61 17.17
N VAL A 20 24.19 -10.23 17.32
CA VAL A 20 23.48 -10.16 18.61
C VAL A 20 22.31 -11.14 18.70
N ASP A 21 22.29 -12.16 17.83
CA ASP A 21 21.24 -13.19 17.76
C ASP A 21 19.82 -12.59 17.65
N PHE A 22 19.65 -11.51 16.88
CA PHE A 22 18.36 -10.84 16.68
C PHE A 22 17.86 -11.01 15.24
N ASP A 23 16.74 -11.72 15.09
CA ASP A 23 16.16 -12.11 13.79
C ASP A 23 14.75 -11.54 13.54
N LEU A 24 14.17 -10.83 14.52
CA LEU A 24 12.86 -10.20 14.42
C LEU A 24 12.90 -8.86 13.67
N ILE A 25 13.35 -8.89 12.42
CA ILE A 25 13.53 -7.71 11.56
C ILE A 25 12.63 -7.72 10.32
N LYS A 26 12.50 -6.55 9.71
CA LYS A 26 11.92 -6.37 8.37
C LYS A 26 12.79 -5.43 7.57
N ILE A 27 12.91 -5.67 6.28
CA ILE A 27 13.83 -4.93 5.41
C ILE A 27 13.05 -4.01 4.47
N SER A 28 13.60 -2.84 4.18
CA SER A 28 13.01 -1.85 3.30
C SER A 28 14.09 -1.06 2.57
N VAL A 29 14.18 -1.24 1.25
CA VAL A 29 15.13 -0.55 0.36
C VAL A 29 14.38 0.46 -0.53
N LYS A 30 13.95 1.58 0.05
CA LYS A 30 13.10 2.57 -0.64
C LYS A 30 13.91 3.46 -1.58
N ALA A 31 13.33 3.73 -2.75
CA ALA A 31 13.83 4.74 -3.68
C ALA A 31 12.68 5.62 -4.20
N SER A 32 13.01 6.83 -4.63
CA SER A 32 12.04 7.75 -5.25
C SER A 32 11.84 7.45 -6.74
N SER A 33 12.75 6.71 -7.37
CA SER A 33 12.58 6.18 -8.72
C SER A 33 11.88 4.82 -8.68
N VAL A 34 10.74 4.71 -9.36
CA VAL A 34 9.95 3.46 -9.38
C VAL A 34 10.73 2.29 -10.01
N PRO A 35 11.37 2.41 -11.19
CA PRO A 35 12.15 1.31 -11.76
C PRO A 35 13.29 0.85 -10.85
N LEU A 36 14.01 1.79 -10.24
CA LEU A 36 15.10 1.49 -9.31
C LEU A 36 14.59 0.71 -8.09
N MET A 37 13.50 1.18 -7.48
CA MET A 37 12.89 0.53 -6.33
C MET A 37 12.44 -0.90 -6.67
N VAL A 38 11.75 -1.09 -7.80
CA VAL A 38 11.25 -2.41 -8.21
C VAL A 38 12.39 -3.38 -8.42
N GLU A 39 13.47 -2.96 -9.06
CA GLU A 39 14.63 -3.81 -9.29
C GLU A 39 15.36 -4.14 -7.97
N ALA A 40 15.53 -3.17 -7.09
CA ALA A 40 16.16 -3.41 -5.78
C ALA A 40 15.38 -4.42 -4.94
N TYR A 41 14.05 -4.33 -4.88
CA TYR A 41 13.24 -5.31 -4.13
C TYR A 41 13.20 -6.69 -4.80
N ARG A 42 13.29 -6.79 -6.13
CA ARG A 42 13.42 -8.08 -6.81
C ARG A 42 14.71 -8.79 -6.44
N GLN A 43 15.84 -8.09 -6.60
CA GLN A 43 17.15 -8.63 -6.22
C GLN A 43 17.19 -8.98 -4.73
N LEU A 44 16.61 -8.13 -3.86
CA LEU A 44 16.55 -8.41 -2.43
C LEU A 44 15.72 -9.68 -2.14
N ALA A 45 14.55 -9.84 -2.74
CA ALA A 45 13.67 -11.00 -2.52
C ALA A 45 14.30 -12.33 -2.98
N GLU A 46 15.31 -12.31 -3.86
CA GLU A 46 16.04 -13.52 -4.28
C GLU A 46 17.10 -13.96 -3.25
N VAL A 47 17.55 -13.06 -2.38
CA VAL A 47 18.69 -13.29 -1.47
C VAL A 47 18.30 -13.27 0.01
N THR A 48 17.05 -12.97 0.35
CA THR A 48 16.58 -13.00 1.74
C THR A 48 15.14 -13.47 1.88
N ASP A 49 14.86 -14.14 2.99
CA ASP A 49 13.53 -14.55 3.42
C ASP A 49 12.90 -13.59 4.45
N PHE A 50 13.59 -12.52 4.87
CA PHE A 50 13.06 -11.56 5.83
C PHE A 50 11.86 -10.80 5.23
N PRO A 51 10.84 -10.45 6.05
CA PRO A 51 9.67 -9.73 5.55
C PRO A 51 10.04 -8.36 4.98
N LEU A 52 9.46 -8.02 3.84
CA LEU A 52 9.76 -6.81 3.07
C LEU A 52 8.68 -5.73 3.29
N HIS A 53 9.12 -4.54 3.68
CA HIS A 53 8.25 -3.37 3.83
C HIS A 53 8.37 -2.45 2.61
N LEU A 54 7.40 -2.53 1.71
CA LEU A 54 7.39 -1.78 0.47
C LEU A 54 6.94 -0.33 0.68
N GLY A 55 7.55 0.58 -0.07
CA GLY A 55 7.07 1.94 -0.19
C GLY A 55 7.94 2.78 -1.10
N VAL A 56 7.32 3.63 -1.91
CA VAL A 56 8.03 4.65 -2.68
C VAL A 56 8.28 5.84 -1.77
N THR A 57 9.53 6.31 -1.67
CA THR A 57 9.83 7.57 -0.96
C THR A 57 9.58 8.76 -1.88
N GLU A 58 9.24 9.91 -1.31
CA GLU A 58 9.03 11.16 -2.05
C GLU A 58 8.06 10.98 -3.23
N ALA A 59 6.89 10.39 -2.99
CA ALA A 59 5.92 10.17 -4.06
C ALA A 59 5.30 11.49 -4.55
N GLY A 60 5.22 12.50 -3.68
CA GLY A 60 4.62 13.80 -3.95
C GLY A 60 3.12 13.85 -3.59
N PRO A 61 2.44 14.96 -3.91
CA PRO A 61 1.02 15.11 -3.62
C PRO A 61 0.15 14.26 -4.56
N PRO A 62 -1.08 13.89 -4.14
CA PRO A 62 -2.09 13.34 -5.04
C PRO A 62 -2.40 14.30 -6.21
N PRO A 63 -2.78 13.79 -7.40
CA PRO A 63 -2.92 12.37 -7.76
C PRO A 63 -1.59 11.72 -8.18
N VAL A 64 -0.55 12.51 -8.46
CA VAL A 64 0.72 12.01 -9.01
C VAL A 64 1.40 11.04 -8.04
N GLY A 65 1.43 11.36 -6.74
CA GLY A 65 2.00 10.49 -5.73
C GLY A 65 1.25 9.16 -5.56
N LEU A 66 -0.08 9.16 -5.80
CA LEU A 66 -0.89 7.94 -5.81
C LEU A 66 -0.48 7.04 -6.97
N ILE A 67 -0.39 7.59 -8.18
CA ILE A 67 0.00 6.84 -9.39
C ILE A 67 1.41 6.28 -9.22
N LYS A 68 2.35 7.12 -8.79
CA LYS A 68 3.76 6.74 -8.59
C LYS A 68 3.91 5.62 -7.56
N SER A 69 3.26 5.75 -6.41
CA SER A 69 3.30 4.73 -5.35
C SER A 69 2.64 3.43 -5.81
N SER A 70 1.46 3.51 -6.43
CA SER A 70 0.71 2.34 -6.90
C SER A 70 1.46 1.59 -8.00
N ALA A 71 2.12 2.30 -8.92
CA ALA A 71 2.91 1.69 -9.99
C ALA A 71 4.08 0.86 -9.44
N GLY A 72 4.79 1.37 -8.43
CA GLY A 72 5.92 0.65 -7.82
C GLY A 72 5.48 -0.49 -6.91
N ILE A 73 4.59 -0.20 -5.97
CA ILE A 73 4.12 -1.18 -4.97
C ILE A 73 3.31 -2.29 -5.66
N GLY A 74 2.37 -1.93 -6.54
CA GLY A 74 1.54 -2.88 -7.26
C GLY A 74 2.33 -3.82 -8.15
N ALA A 75 3.41 -3.34 -8.79
CA ALA A 75 4.29 -4.19 -9.60
C ALA A 75 4.95 -5.29 -8.76
N LEU A 76 5.41 -4.98 -7.55
CA LEU A 76 6.04 -5.95 -6.65
C LEU A 76 5.01 -6.92 -6.05
N LEU A 77 3.88 -6.40 -5.59
CA LEU A 77 2.80 -7.22 -5.03
C LEU A 77 2.25 -8.22 -6.06
N ALA A 78 2.16 -7.85 -7.34
CA ALA A 78 1.71 -8.75 -8.40
C ALA A 78 2.66 -9.94 -8.63
N GLN A 79 3.90 -9.83 -8.17
CA GLN A 79 4.91 -10.90 -8.20
C GLN A 79 4.99 -11.67 -6.87
N GLY A 80 4.13 -11.36 -5.90
CA GLY A 80 4.19 -11.94 -4.55
C GLY A 80 5.31 -11.38 -3.67
N ILE A 81 5.90 -10.24 -4.04
CA ILE A 81 6.96 -9.58 -3.26
C ILE A 81 6.33 -8.50 -2.39
N GLY A 82 6.57 -8.56 -1.07
CA GLY A 82 6.13 -7.56 -0.10
C GLY A 82 5.17 -8.09 0.95
N ASP A 83 5.45 -7.79 2.22
CA ASP A 83 4.71 -8.25 3.39
C ASP A 83 3.92 -7.12 4.06
N THR A 84 4.42 -5.90 3.93
CA THR A 84 3.72 -4.68 4.38
C THR A 84 3.96 -3.56 3.38
N ILE A 85 3.04 -2.60 3.32
CA ILE A 85 3.14 -1.47 2.40
C ILE A 85 2.97 -0.14 3.13
N ARG A 86 3.57 0.91 2.59
CA ARG A 86 3.29 2.30 2.98
C ARG A 86 3.32 3.21 1.75
N TYR A 87 2.26 3.99 1.59
CA TYR A 87 2.26 5.15 0.69
C TYR A 87 2.95 6.31 1.41
N SER A 88 3.81 7.06 0.69
CA SER A 88 4.49 8.25 1.23
C SER A 88 4.06 9.48 0.42
N LEU A 89 2.87 9.98 0.70
CA LEU A 89 2.24 11.08 -0.01
C LEU A 89 2.50 12.41 0.71
N THR A 90 2.50 13.50 -0.04
CA THR A 90 2.41 14.84 0.56
C THR A 90 0.94 15.17 0.86
N ALA A 91 0.33 14.41 1.79
CA ALA A 91 -1.09 14.49 2.15
C ALA A 91 -1.30 14.07 3.62
N ASP A 92 -2.56 14.07 4.07
CA ASP A 92 -2.93 13.54 5.39
C ASP A 92 -2.57 12.04 5.48
N PRO A 93 -2.01 11.54 6.60
CA PRO A 93 -1.71 10.12 6.78
C PRO A 93 -2.91 9.18 6.57
N VAL A 94 -4.13 9.67 6.79
CA VAL A 94 -5.37 8.93 6.51
C VAL A 94 -5.51 8.64 5.02
N GLU A 95 -5.13 9.59 4.16
CA GLU A 95 -5.14 9.40 2.70
C GLU A 95 -4.08 8.38 2.25
N GLU A 96 -2.90 8.35 2.90
CA GLU A 96 -1.89 7.31 2.66
C GLU A 96 -2.44 5.92 2.99
N ALA A 97 -3.08 5.78 4.16
CA ALA A 97 -3.70 4.54 4.60
C ALA A 97 -4.84 4.11 3.68
N ARG A 98 -5.64 5.06 3.20
CA ARG A 98 -6.72 4.84 2.24
C ARG A 98 -6.22 4.33 0.91
N ALA A 99 -5.20 4.97 0.35
CA ALA A 99 -4.59 4.56 -0.89
C ALA A 99 -3.99 3.14 -0.78
N GLY A 100 -3.30 2.84 0.32
CA GLY A 100 -2.77 1.50 0.59
C GLY A 100 -3.86 0.43 0.69
N ARG A 101 -4.93 0.69 1.45
CA ARG A 101 -6.08 -0.22 1.55
C ARG A 101 -6.72 -0.45 0.18
N ALA A 102 -6.99 0.62 -0.56
CA ALA A 102 -7.61 0.54 -1.88
C ALA A 102 -6.77 -0.27 -2.87
N LEU A 103 -5.44 -0.13 -2.85
CA LEU A 103 -4.54 -0.96 -3.67
C LEU A 103 -4.68 -2.45 -3.32
N LEU A 104 -4.60 -2.80 -2.04
CA LEU A 104 -4.69 -4.20 -1.60
C LEU A 104 -6.05 -4.83 -1.96
N GLU A 105 -7.13 -4.07 -1.79
CA GLU A 105 -8.49 -4.46 -2.18
C GLU A 105 -8.67 -4.61 -3.70
N ALA A 106 -8.04 -3.73 -4.50
CA ALA A 106 -8.04 -3.83 -5.95
C ALA A 106 -7.27 -5.06 -6.44
N MET A 107 -6.20 -5.44 -5.74
CA MET A 107 -5.38 -6.61 -6.05
C MET A 107 -5.91 -7.93 -5.46
N GLY A 108 -7.01 -7.89 -4.70
CA GLY A 108 -7.57 -9.07 -4.03
C GLY A 108 -6.71 -9.61 -2.88
N LEU A 109 -5.76 -8.82 -2.39
CA LEU A 109 -4.88 -9.15 -1.25
C LEU A 109 -5.51 -8.79 0.10
N ARG A 110 -6.68 -8.15 0.07
CA ARG A 110 -7.48 -7.80 1.23
C ARG A 110 -8.96 -7.86 0.90
N GLU A 111 -9.76 -8.36 1.83
CA GLU A 111 -11.22 -8.35 1.70
C GLU A 111 -11.75 -6.92 1.64
N ARG A 112 -12.65 -6.70 0.67
CA ARG A 112 -13.35 -5.42 0.51
C ARG A 112 -14.41 -5.28 1.58
N ARG A 113 -14.52 -4.08 2.14
CA ARG A 113 -15.58 -3.75 3.10
C ARG A 113 -16.83 -3.20 2.41
N ASN A 114 -16.67 -2.59 1.25
CA ASN A 114 -17.70 -1.91 0.49
C ASN A 114 -18.05 -2.65 -0.80
N VAL A 115 -19.11 -2.18 -1.46
CA VAL A 115 -19.55 -2.70 -2.76
C VAL A 115 -18.50 -2.37 -3.83
N ASP A 116 -18.12 -3.38 -4.62
CA ASP A 116 -17.31 -3.18 -5.81
C ASP A 116 -18.16 -2.67 -6.96
N LEU A 117 -18.15 -1.36 -7.17
CA LEU A 117 -18.89 -0.72 -8.24
C LEU A 117 -18.03 -0.65 -9.50
N ILE A 118 -18.30 -1.55 -10.43
CA ILE A 118 -17.66 -1.58 -11.75
C ILE A 118 -18.60 -0.92 -12.76
N ALA A 119 -18.21 0.24 -13.27
CA ALA A 119 -18.93 0.93 -14.34
C ALA A 119 -18.24 0.68 -15.69
N CYS A 120 -19.05 0.49 -16.74
CA CYS A 120 -18.55 0.44 -18.11
C CYS A 120 -17.99 1.83 -18.51
N PRO A 121 -16.86 1.92 -19.23
CA PRO A 121 -16.47 3.19 -19.83
C PRO A 121 -17.61 3.69 -20.74
N SER A 122 -17.97 4.97 -20.61
CA SER A 122 -19.00 5.55 -21.49
C SER A 122 -18.51 5.44 -22.95
N CYS A 123 -19.37 4.91 -23.81
CA CYS A 123 -19.08 4.74 -25.23
C CYS A 123 -20.26 5.26 -26.05
N GLY A 124 -20.12 5.41 -27.37
CA GLY A 124 -21.19 5.92 -28.24
C GLY A 124 -22.46 5.07 -28.31
N ARG A 125 -22.50 3.92 -27.63
CA ARG A 125 -23.70 3.08 -27.45
C ARG A 125 -24.44 3.36 -26.14
N ALA A 126 -23.91 4.24 -25.28
CA ALA A 126 -24.55 4.56 -24.02
C ALA A 126 -25.82 5.39 -24.27
N GLU A 127 -26.96 4.86 -23.85
CA GLU A 127 -28.27 5.55 -23.90
C GLU A 127 -28.54 6.33 -22.61
N ILE A 128 -27.68 6.18 -21.60
CA ILE A 128 -27.73 6.85 -20.30
C ILE A 128 -26.38 7.49 -19.99
N ASP A 129 -26.39 8.45 -19.07
CA ASP A 129 -25.15 8.97 -18.49
C ASP A 129 -24.61 7.96 -17.47
N VAL A 130 -23.77 7.04 -17.96
CA VAL A 130 -23.12 6.01 -17.14
C VAL A 130 -22.24 6.63 -16.05
N GLY A 131 -21.67 7.82 -16.29
CA GLY A 131 -20.84 8.53 -15.30
C GLY A 131 -21.68 9.02 -14.14
N ALA A 132 -22.77 9.73 -14.43
CA ALA A 132 -23.68 10.23 -13.40
C ALA A 132 -24.29 9.10 -12.56
N VAL A 133 -24.72 7.99 -13.20
CA VAL A 133 -25.27 6.83 -12.48
C VAL A 133 -24.21 6.17 -11.59
N ALA A 134 -22.96 6.08 -12.05
CA ALA A 134 -21.87 5.52 -11.26
C ALA A 134 -21.55 6.40 -10.03
N GLU A 135 -21.53 7.73 -10.20
CA GLU A 135 -21.33 8.66 -9.08
C GLU A 135 -22.45 8.58 -8.04
N GLU A 136 -23.70 8.53 -8.49
CA GLU A 136 -24.86 8.35 -7.60
C GLU A 136 -24.78 7.03 -6.83
N ALA A 137 -24.44 5.93 -7.51
CA ALA A 137 -24.25 4.64 -6.87
C ALA A 137 -23.11 4.67 -5.84
N MET A 138 -21.96 5.27 -6.18
CA MET A 138 -20.83 5.40 -5.25
C MET A 138 -21.22 6.18 -3.99
N ALA A 139 -21.99 7.25 -4.13
CA ALA A 139 -22.48 8.03 -2.99
C ALA A 139 -23.48 7.24 -2.14
N ALA A 140 -24.39 6.49 -2.76
CA ALA A 140 -25.41 5.69 -2.07
C ALA A 140 -24.83 4.51 -1.27
N PHE A 141 -23.72 3.93 -1.74
CA PHE A 141 -23.03 2.80 -1.10
C PHE A 141 -21.82 3.21 -0.25
N ALA A 142 -21.58 4.51 -0.05
CA ALA A 142 -20.54 4.98 0.83
C ALA A 142 -20.87 4.62 2.29
N ASP A 143 -19.99 3.85 2.95
CA ASP A 143 -20.12 3.52 4.37
C ASP A 143 -19.63 4.69 5.24
N PRO A 144 -20.50 5.37 6.01
CA PRO A 144 -20.10 6.46 6.90
C PRO A 144 -19.26 5.97 8.10
N GLY A 145 -19.31 4.67 8.40
CA GLY A 145 -18.62 4.03 9.51
C GLY A 145 -17.24 3.47 9.17
N ASP A 146 -16.83 3.49 7.91
CA ASP A 146 -15.47 3.08 7.55
C ASP A 146 -14.52 4.26 7.76
N PRO A 147 -13.61 4.19 8.76
CA PRO A 147 -12.67 5.27 9.07
C PRO A 147 -11.72 5.60 7.91
N VAL A 148 -11.71 4.77 6.88
CA VAL A 148 -10.91 4.91 5.66
C VAL A 148 -11.78 5.20 4.42
N ALA A 149 -13.11 5.09 4.48
CA ALA A 149 -13.99 5.34 3.32
C ALA A 149 -14.53 6.78 3.22
N GLY A 150 -14.06 7.72 4.04
CA GLY A 150 -14.53 9.12 4.01
C GLY A 150 -14.28 9.84 2.68
N GLY A 151 -15.23 9.77 1.76
CA GLY A 151 -15.33 10.62 0.57
C GLY A 151 -16.46 11.60 0.76
N GLY A 152 -16.15 12.78 1.30
CA GLY A 152 -17.13 13.85 1.50
C GLY A 152 -16.59 14.88 2.47
N HIS A 153 -16.43 16.10 1.98
CA HIS A 153 -16.06 17.32 2.71
C HIS A 153 -16.17 17.24 4.25
N GLY A 154 -14.99 17.22 4.88
CA GLY A 154 -14.69 17.71 6.22
C GLY A 154 -15.66 17.37 7.36
N LEU A 155 -15.31 16.37 8.17
CA LEU A 155 -15.63 16.37 9.60
C LEU A 155 -14.44 15.84 10.40
N ARG A 156 -13.79 16.76 11.11
CA ARG A 156 -12.80 16.49 12.14
C ARG A 156 -13.43 15.71 13.29
N GLY A 157 -12.79 14.59 13.66
CA GLY A 157 -12.81 14.07 15.01
C GLY A 157 -13.82 12.95 15.27
N GLN A 158 -13.31 11.72 15.33
CA GLN A 158 -13.29 10.86 16.52
C GLN A 158 -12.81 9.47 16.09
N TRP A 159 -11.59 9.12 16.45
CA TRP A 159 -11.01 7.81 16.17
C TRP A 159 -11.25 6.90 17.39
N SER A 160 -11.99 5.80 17.22
CA SER A 160 -11.97 4.70 18.18
C SER A 160 -10.73 3.83 17.92
N ARG A 161 -10.12 3.32 19.01
CA ARG A 161 -8.83 2.60 19.02
C ARG A 161 -8.87 1.20 18.39
N GLU A 162 -9.97 0.82 17.73
CA GLU A 162 -10.29 -0.55 17.31
C GLU A 162 -9.74 -0.96 15.92
N ALA A 163 -9.12 -0.07 15.15
CA ALA A 163 -8.53 -0.41 13.86
C ALA A 163 -7.20 -1.21 13.96
N ARG A 164 -6.97 -1.93 15.07
CA ARG A 164 -5.69 -2.54 15.44
C ARG A 164 -5.52 -4.02 15.08
N GLU A 165 -6.52 -4.68 14.51
CA GLU A 165 -6.40 -6.11 14.22
C GLU A 165 -6.25 -6.41 12.72
N PRO A 166 -5.10 -6.97 12.29
CA PRO A 166 -4.96 -7.55 10.97
C PRO A 166 -5.25 -9.06 11.04
N THR A 167 -6.30 -9.49 10.35
CA THR A 167 -6.49 -10.89 9.95
C THR A 167 -6.21 -11.02 8.46
N TRP A 168 -5.03 -11.57 8.10
CA TRP A 168 -4.88 -12.41 6.91
C TRP A 168 -3.60 -13.25 6.99
N GLY A 169 -3.73 -14.54 6.67
CA GLY A 169 -2.71 -15.56 6.78
C GLY A 169 -1.81 -15.64 5.54
N SER A 170 -0.54 -15.32 5.75
CA SER A 170 0.61 -15.89 5.06
C SER A 170 1.58 -16.33 6.15
N PRO A 171 2.29 -17.47 6.04
CA PRO A 171 3.13 -18.00 7.12
C PRO A 171 4.36 -17.12 7.45
N ARG A 172 4.52 -15.93 6.86
CA ARG A 172 5.74 -15.09 7.00
C ARG A 172 5.54 -13.62 7.36
N ALA A 173 4.32 -13.11 7.60
CA ALA A 173 4.12 -11.67 7.81
C ALA A 173 3.30 -11.33 9.06
N THR A 174 3.94 -10.77 10.08
CA THR A 174 3.30 -10.08 11.22
C THR A 174 3.37 -8.57 11.00
N VAL A 175 2.38 -7.78 11.45
CA VAL A 175 2.46 -6.31 11.51
C VAL A 175 2.94 -5.93 12.91
N GLY A 176 4.16 -5.40 13.01
CA GLY A 176 4.74 -4.97 14.27
C GLY A 176 4.37 -3.52 14.57
N ALA A 177 3.75 -3.29 15.73
CA ALA A 177 3.82 -2.03 16.45
C ALA A 177 4.53 -2.32 17.77
N THR A 178 5.68 -1.71 17.99
CA THR A 178 6.43 -1.75 19.25
C THR A 178 5.61 -1.07 20.35
N SER A 179 5.45 -1.77 21.47
CA SER A 179 4.92 -1.22 22.72
C SER A 179 6.06 -0.67 23.58
N SER A 180 6.02 0.63 23.85
CA SER A 180 6.53 1.26 25.08
C SER A 180 5.65 2.45 25.40
#